data_AF-A0A9X1LYC1-F1
#
_entry.id   AF-A0A9X1LYC1-F1
#
_cell.length_a   1.000
_cell.length_b   1.000
_cell.length_c   1.000
_cell.angle_alpha   90.00
_cell.angle_beta   90.00
_cell.angle_gamma   90.00
#
_symmetry.space_group_name_H-M   'P 1'
#
loop_
_entity.id
_entity.type
_entity.pdbx_description
1 polymer ?
#
loop_
_entity_poly.entity_id
_entity_poly.type
_entity_poly.pdbx_seq_one_letter_code
_entity_poly.pdbx_strand_id
1 'polypeptide(L)'
;MQQISENLVPVPDYRRTARRRAFSELPAALHERLALYIGGSITSVRSAGGGFTNGFAAVLTCTGGSEVFAKPGSSGRRRRPPRRP
;
A
#
# COMPACT_ATOMS: atom_id res chain seq x y z
N MET A 1 47.28 -0.46 18.69
CA MET A 1 46.36 0.07 17.66
C MET A 1 45.16 -0.86 17.62
N GLN A 2 43.99 -0.43 18.12
CA GLN A 2 42.77 -1.25 18.02
C GLN A 2 42.06 -0.92 16.70
N GLN A 3 41.86 -1.95 15.90
CA GLN A 3 41.20 -1.89 14.61
C GLN A 3 39.69 -1.85 14.86
N ILE A 4 39.10 -0.66 14.73
CA ILE A 4 37.66 -0.46 14.68
C ILE A 4 37.12 -1.26 13.49
N SER A 5 36.53 -2.42 13.80
CA SER A 5 35.78 -3.21 12.81
C SER A 5 34.47 -2.47 12.57
N GLU A 6 34.41 -1.69 11.49
CA GLU A 6 33.14 -1.09 11.06
C GLU A 6 32.17 -2.22 10.73
N ASN A 7 31.15 -2.35 11.57
CA ASN A 7 30.07 -3.29 11.38
C ASN A 7 29.16 -2.76 10.26
N LEU A 8 29.53 -3.01 9.00
CA LEU A 8 28.81 -2.54 7.82
C LEU A 8 27.40 -3.14 7.81
N VAL A 9 26.39 -2.33 8.16
CA VAL A 9 25.00 -2.71 7.96
C VAL A 9 24.68 -2.63 6.46
N PRO A 10 24.16 -3.71 5.84
CA PRO A 10 23.83 -3.67 4.42
C PRO A 10 22.70 -2.66 4.18
N VAL A 11 22.91 -1.73 3.24
CA VAL A 11 21.90 -0.76 2.82
C VAL A 11 20.77 -1.52 2.11
N PRO A 12 19.53 -1.46 2.60
CA PRO A 12 18.42 -2.14 1.95
C PRO A 12 18.15 -1.56 0.55
N ASP A 13 17.91 -2.42 -0.44
CA ASP A 13 17.35 -1.97 -1.71
C ASP A 13 15.94 -1.43 -1.47
N TYR A 14 15.82 -0.10 -1.47
CA TYR A 14 14.56 0.59 -1.16
C TYR A 14 13.40 0.08 -2.00
N ARG A 15 13.65 -0.38 -3.24
CA ARG A 15 12.62 -0.88 -4.17
C ARG A 15 11.99 -2.21 -3.75
N ARG A 16 12.55 -2.89 -2.74
CA ARG A 16 12.13 -4.25 -2.31
C ARG A 16 11.95 -4.35 -0.80
N THR A 17 11.73 -3.22 -0.14
CA THR A 17 11.57 -3.15 1.33
C THR A 17 10.16 -3.50 1.81
N ALA A 18 9.14 -3.44 0.95
CA ALA A 18 7.75 -3.61 1.36
C ALA A 18 7.20 -5.02 1.06
N ARG A 19 6.53 -5.63 2.03
CA ARG A 19 5.65 -6.79 1.77
C ARG A 19 4.26 -6.29 1.37
N ARG A 20 3.92 -6.47 0.09
CA ARG A 20 2.65 -5.99 -0.50
C ARG A 20 1.61 -7.09 -0.58
N ARG A 21 0.39 -6.75 -0.19
CA ARG A 21 -0.80 -7.56 -0.49
C ARG A 21 -1.11 -7.41 -1.98
N ALA A 22 -1.50 -8.49 -2.65
CA ALA A 22 -1.92 -8.44 -4.04
C ALA A 22 -3.25 -7.70 -4.19
N PHE A 23 -3.52 -7.17 -5.38
CA PHE A 23 -4.78 -6.47 -5.65
C PHE A 23 -6.00 -7.38 -5.48
N SER A 24 -5.91 -8.64 -5.91
CA SER A 24 -6.97 -9.65 -5.79
C SER A 24 -7.29 -10.06 -4.36
N GLU A 25 -6.41 -9.77 -3.41
CA GLU A 25 -6.60 -10.08 -1.98
C GLU A 25 -7.29 -8.92 -1.23
N LEU A 26 -7.68 -7.86 -1.94
CA LEU A 26 -8.41 -6.76 -1.34
C LEU A 26 -9.89 -7.13 -1.13
N PRO A 27 -10.54 -6.59 -0.08
CA PRO A 27 -11.97 -6.78 0.10
C PRO A 27 -12.78 -6.24 -1.09
N ALA A 28 -13.87 -6.93 -1.46
CA ALA A 28 -14.76 -6.52 -2.55
C ALA A 28 -15.23 -5.06 -2.44
N ALA A 29 -15.60 -4.62 -1.23
CA ALA A 29 -16.00 -3.23 -0.97
C ALA A 29 -14.91 -2.20 -1.34
N LEU A 30 -13.63 -2.58 -1.28
CA LEU A 30 -12.54 -1.71 -1.71
C LEU A 30 -12.44 -1.65 -3.25
N HIS A 31 -12.65 -2.78 -3.94
CA HIS A 31 -12.73 -2.80 -5.40
C HIS A 31 -13.89 -1.94 -5.92
N GLU A 32 -15.07 -2.05 -5.32
CA GLU A 32 -16.23 -1.22 -5.66
C GLU A 32 -15.95 0.27 -5.45
N ARG A 33 -15.36 0.62 -4.30
CA ARG A 33 -15.03 2.01 -3.99
C ARG A 33 -13.97 2.60 -4.92
N LEU A 34 -12.99 1.78 -5.34
CA LEU A 34 -12.02 2.16 -6.36
C LEU A 34 -12.69 2.40 -7.71
N ALA A 35 -13.58 1.50 -8.14
CA ALA A 35 -14.32 1.65 -9.39
C ALA A 35 -15.17 2.93 -9.41
N LEU A 36 -15.85 3.25 -8.30
CA LEU A 36 -16.61 4.49 -8.14
C LEU A 36 -15.72 5.73 -8.20
N TYR A 37 -14.55 5.71 -7.54
CA TYR A 37 -13.64 6.86 -7.52
C TYR A 37 -12.96 7.10 -8.87
N ILE A 38 -12.65 6.02 -9.59
CA ILE A 38 -12.01 6.05 -10.89
C ILE A 38 -13.02 6.38 -12.01
N GLY A 39 -14.30 6.07 -11.82
CA GLY A 39 -15.34 6.28 -12.84
C GLY A 39 -15.25 5.28 -14.01
N GLY A 40 -14.59 4.14 -13.81
CA GLY A 40 -14.35 3.13 -14.85
C GLY A 40 -13.66 1.88 -14.31
N SER A 41 -13.26 0.97 -15.21
CA SER A 41 -12.59 -0.27 -14.84
C SER A 41 -11.06 -0.09 -14.76
N ILE A 42 -10.44 -0.79 -13.81
CA ILE A 42 -8.99 -0.87 -13.70
C ILE A 42 -8.48 -1.89 -14.73
N THR A 43 -7.56 -1.48 -15.59
CA THR A 43 -6.99 -2.30 -16.68
C THR A 43 -5.61 -2.84 -16.33
N SER A 44 -4.87 -2.17 -15.44
CA SER A 44 -3.54 -2.60 -15.00
C SER A 44 -3.28 -2.21 -13.56
N VAL A 45 -2.47 -3.01 -12.87
CA VAL A 45 -2.04 -2.77 -11.49
C VAL A 45 -0.53 -2.97 -11.39
N ARG A 46 0.17 -1.95 -10.92
CA ARG A 46 1.62 -1.99 -10.67
C ARG A 46 1.89 -1.75 -9.19
N SER A 47 2.25 -2.81 -8.47
CA SER A 47 2.57 -2.73 -7.04
C SER A 47 3.82 -1.88 -6.79
N ALA A 48 3.75 -1.00 -5.80
CA ALA A 48 4.91 -0.24 -5.33
C ALA A 48 5.77 -1.15 -4.43
N GLY A 49 6.96 -1.56 -4.87
CA GLY A 49 7.81 -2.47 -4.10
C GLY A 49 8.52 -1.86 -2.89
N GLY A 50 8.62 -0.53 -2.83
CA GLY A 50 9.33 0.19 -1.76
C GLY A 50 8.45 0.76 -0.67
N GLY A 51 9.07 1.12 0.45
CA GLY A 51 8.46 1.76 1.60
C GLY A 51 8.39 0.86 2.84
N PHE A 52 8.25 1.48 4.01
CA PHE A 52 8.29 0.76 5.30
C PHE A 52 6.91 0.40 5.86
N THR A 53 5.83 0.82 5.17
CA THR A 53 4.46 0.44 5.54
C THR A 53 4.04 -0.80 4.76
N ASN A 54 3.74 -1.88 5.48
CA ASN A 54 3.11 -3.09 4.91
C ASN A 54 1.69 -2.80 4.39
N GLY A 55 1.19 -3.69 3.53
CA GLY A 55 -0.15 -3.58 2.96
C GLY A 55 -0.14 -3.18 1.48
N PHE A 56 -1.33 -2.92 0.93
CA PHE A 56 -1.48 -2.60 -0.49
C PHE A 56 -0.98 -1.18 -0.80
N ALA A 57 -0.23 -1.06 -1.89
CA ALA A 57 0.14 0.21 -2.48
C ALA A 57 0.47 -0.05 -3.95
N ALA A 58 -0.25 0.59 -4.87
CA ALA A 58 -0.07 0.38 -6.30
C ALA A 58 -0.47 1.60 -7.12
N VAL A 59 0.12 1.70 -8.31
CA VAL A 59 -0.42 2.53 -9.39
C VAL A 59 -1.46 1.69 -10.13
N LEU A 60 -2.64 2.26 -10.35
CA LEU A 60 -3.75 1.67 -11.08
C LEU A 60 -3.92 2.43 -12.38
N THR A 61 -4.03 1.72 -13.50
CA THR A 61 -4.39 2.30 -14.80
C THR A 61 -5.87 2.07 -15.06
N CYS A 62 -6.56 3.10 -15.54
CA CYS A 62 -8.00 3.09 -15.72
C CYS A 62 -8.35 2.96 -17.21
N THR A 63 -9.61 2.60 -17.47
CA THR A 63 -10.17 2.60 -18.83
C THR A 63 -10.19 4.04 -19.34
N GLY A 64 -9.30 4.38 -20.28
CA GLY A 64 -9.02 5.76 -20.69
C GLY A 64 -7.57 6.20 -20.47
N GLY A 65 -6.73 5.35 -19.86
CA GLY A 65 -5.29 5.57 -19.73
C GLY A 65 -4.86 6.45 -18.56
N SER A 66 -5.80 6.97 -17.76
CA SER A 66 -5.47 7.70 -16.55
C SER A 66 -4.85 6.78 -15.50
N GLU A 67 -3.86 7.30 -14.76
CA GLU A 67 -3.20 6.58 -13.67
C GLU A 67 -3.53 7.22 -12.32
N VAL A 68 -3.83 6.38 -11.33
CA VAL A 68 -4.06 6.80 -9.94
C VAL A 68 -3.21 5.99 -8.98
N PHE A 69 -2.67 6.62 -7.95
CA PHE A 69 -1.97 5.92 -6.88
C PHE A 69 -2.93 5.57 -5.75
N ALA A 70 -3.06 4.27 -5.46
CA ALA A 70 -3.94 3.75 -4.43
C ALA A 70 -3.14 3.18 -3.26
N LYS A 71 -3.41 3.71 -2.06
CA LYS A 71 -2.91 3.18 -0.79
C LYS A 71 -4.08 3.19 0.20
N PRO A 72 -4.59 2.02 0.64
CA PRO A 72 -5.67 1.99 1.60
C PRO A 72 -5.13 2.48 2.94
N GLY A 73 -5.88 3.39 3.58
CA GLY A 73 -5.60 3.76 4.97
C GLY A 73 -5.79 2.56 5.89
N SER A 74 -5.06 2.53 7.00
CA SER A 74 -5.46 1.71 8.13
C SER A 74 -6.80 2.25 8.64
N SER A 75 -7.86 1.46 8.58
CA SER A 75 -9.07 1.76 9.35
C SER A 75 -8.76 1.51 10.83
N GLY A 76 -7.97 2.40 11.44
CA GLY A 76 -7.70 2.39 12.87
C GLY A 76 -9.03 2.29 13.61
N ARG A 77 -9.14 1.28 14.48
CA ARG A 77 -10.16 1.06 15.52
C ARG A 77 -11.35 2.04 15.46
N ARG A 78 -12.52 1.57 15.03
CA ARG A 78 -13.80 2.29 15.26
C ARG A 78 -13.80 2.81 16.70
N ARG A 79 -13.97 4.13 16.89
CA ARG A 79 -14.11 4.72 18.23
C ARG A 79 -15.17 3.94 18.99
N ARG A 80 -14.83 3.49 20.20
CA ARG A 80 -15.79 2.92 21.15
C ARG A 80 -16.91 3.94 21.35
N PRO A 81 -18.20 3.58 21.23
CA PRO A 81 -19.26 4.51 21.54
C PRO A 81 -19.10 5.01 22.99
N PRO A 82 -19.54 6.26 23.30
CA PRO A 82 -19.52 6.74 24.67
C PRO A 82 -20.28 5.75 25.55
N ARG A 83 -19.69 5.35 26.68
CA ARG A 83 -20.46 4.68 27.73
C ARG A 83 -21.51 5.69 28.17
N ARG A 84 -22.80 5.40 27.91
CA ARG A 84 -23.87 6.19 28.51
C ARG A 84 -23.72 6.11 30.04
N PRO A 85 -23.98 7.22 30.75
CA PRO A 85 -23.99 7.21 32.22
C PRO A 85 -25.02 6.21 32.75
#